data_AF-A0A1W9LW40-F1
#
_entry.id   AF-A0A1W9LW40-F1
#
_cell.length_a   1.000
_cell.length_b   1.000
_cell.length_c   1.000
_cell.angle_alpha   90.00
_cell.angle_beta   90.00
_cell.angle_gamma   90.00
#
_symmetry.space_group_name_H-M   'P 1'
#
loop_
_entity.id
_entity.type
_entity.pdbx_description
1 polymer ?
#
loop_
_entity_poly.entity_id
_entity_poly.type
_entity_poly.pdbx_seq_one_letter_code
_entity_poly.pdbx_strand_id
1 'polypeptide(L)'
;MYNSKIERISEILCLLLHIMGGESFSKTKLVKLLYLLDVVKSRKGVPKFSGITFKSYYYGPYSDEIEESISLLSSLGYVTIKKDIGFSGNSYYQIQLNRLADFGHLTDREKIEIKEIVSPLINRSLNELLNITYSTKEFKKTSFGEAISL
;
A
#
# COMPACT_ATOMS: atom_id res chain seq x y z
N MET A 1 -6.12 -19.58 -11.11
CA MET A 1 -4.95 -19.44 -10.22
C MET A 1 -4.43 -18.03 -10.44
N TYR A 2 -4.47 -17.17 -9.42
CA TYR A 2 -4.06 -15.78 -9.59
C TYR A 2 -2.53 -15.67 -9.63
N ASN A 3 -2.02 -14.53 -10.11
CA ASN A 3 -0.60 -14.24 -10.15
C ASN A 3 -0.05 -14.19 -8.71
N SER A 4 0.96 -15.01 -8.38
CA SER A 4 1.53 -15.10 -7.02
C SER A 4 2.04 -13.76 -6.47
N LYS A 5 2.49 -12.87 -7.35
CA LYS A 5 2.89 -11.52 -6.96
C LYS A 5 1.68 -10.68 -6.50
N ILE A 6 0.57 -10.76 -7.21
CA ILE A 6 -0.67 -10.05 -6.86
C ILE A 6 -1.24 -10.59 -5.55
N GLU A 7 -1.27 -11.92 -5.36
CA GLU A 7 -1.69 -12.52 -4.09
C GLU A 7 -0.83 -12.04 -2.92
N ARG A 8 0.50 -11.98 -3.09
CA ARG A 8 1.41 -11.44 -2.07
C ARG A 8 1.14 -9.97 -1.75
N ILE A 9 0.95 -9.12 -2.77
CA ILE A 9 0.61 -7.70 -2.57
C ILE A 9 -0.74 -7.58 -1.85
N SER A 10 -1.74 -8.36 -2.26
CA SER A 10 -3.04 -8.44 -1.60
C SER A 10 -2.93 -8.84 -0.13
N GLU A 11 -2.08 -9.81 0.22
CA GLU A 11 -1.84 -10.21 1.61
C GLU A 11 -1.23 -9.05 2.42
N ILE A 12 -0.26 -8.33 1.86
CA ILE A 12 0.34 -7.15 2.51
C ILE A 12 -0.71 -6.06 2.71
N LEU A 13 -1.51 -5.72 1.68
CA LEU A 13 -2.57 -4.71 1.79
C LEU A 13 -3.60 -5.07 2.86
N CYS A 14 -3.98 -6.34 2.92
CA CYS A 14 -4.91 -6.85 3.93
C CYS A 14 -4.32 -6.72 5.34
N LEU A 15 -3.04 -7.06 5.52
CA LEU A 15 -2.31 -6.89 6.77
C LEU A 15 -2.21 -5.40 7.17
N LEU A 16 -1.93 -4.50 6.23
CA LEU A 16 -1.88 -3.06 6.49
C LEU A 16 -3.23 -2.55 6.99
N LEU A 17 -4.32 -2.89 6.31
CA LEU A 17 -5.69 -2.56 6.74
C LEU A 17 -5.98 -3.07 8.16
N HIS A 18 -5.56 -4.29 8.46
CA HIS A 18 -5.74 -4.88 9.78
C HIS A 18 -4.95 -4.14 10.88
N ILE A 19 -3.69 -3.81 10.64
CA ILE A 19 -2.86 -3.03 11.57
C ILE A 19 -3.47 -1.65 11.82
N MET A 20 -4.14 -1.08 10.82
CA MET A 20 -4.84 0.19 10.93
C MET A 20 -6.19 0.10 11.65
N GLY A 21 -6.59 -1.08 12.13
CA GLY A 21 -7.85 -1.30 12.87
C GLY A 21 -9.01 -1.81 12.02
N GLY A 22 -8.80 -2.04 10.72
CA GLY A 22 -9.83 -2.59 9.82
C GLY A 22 -10.93 -1.60 9.41
N GLU A 23 -10.85 -0.35 9.86
CA GLU A 23 -11.78 0.72 9.49
C GLU A 23 -11.66 1.11 8.00
N SER A 24 -12.49 2.05 7.59
CA SER A 24 -12.57 2.55 6.22
C SER A 24 -11.42 3.52 5.94
N PHE A 25 -10.48 3.14 5.08
CA PHE A 25 -9.30 3.94 4.75
C PHE A 25 -9.18 4.29 3.27
N SER A 26 -8.62 5.46 2.98
CA SER A 26 -8.41 5.89 1.60
C SER A 26 -7.35 5.02 0.93
N LYS A 27 -7.59 4.70 -0.35
CA LYS A 27 -6.62 4.01 -1.20
C LYS A 27 -5.24 4.68 -1.19
N THR A 28 -5.22 6.01 -1.23
CA THR A 28 -3.97 6.79 -1.21
C THR A 28 -3.13 6.50 0.03
N LYS A 29 -3.75 6.38 1.21
CA LYS A 29 -3.03 6.08 2.46
C LYS A 29 -2.36 4.70 2.39
N LEU A 30 -3.07 3.67 1.90
CA LEU A 30 -2.51 2.33 1.72
C LEU A 30 -1.31 2.32 0.77
N VAL A 31 -1.43 3.01 -0.37
CA VAL A 31 -0.33 3.13 -1.35
C VAL A 31 0.91 3.76 -0.70
N LYS A 32 0.75 4.78 0.16
CA LYS A 32 1.89 5.43 0.83
C LYS A 32 2.55 4.52 1.86
N LEU A 33 1.76 3.80 2.66
CA LEU A 33 2.29 2.85 3.62
C LEU A 33 3.06 1.72 2.92
N LEU A 34 2.50 1.18 1.83
CA LEU A 34 3.15 0.13 1.04
C LEU A 34 4.45 0.60 0.38
N TYR A 35 4.46 1.82 -0.17
CA TYR A 35 5.68 2.41 -0.72
C TYR A 35 6.76 2.60 0.35
N LEU A 36 6.40 3.20 1.49
CA LEU A 36 7.37 3.46 2.58
C LEU A 36 7.93 2.17 3.17
N LEU A 37 7.11 1.12 3.24
CA LEU A 37 7.53 -0.22 3.64
C LEU A 37 8.66 -0.75 2.74
N ASP A 38 8.52 -0.63 1.41
CA ASP A 38 9.55 -1.07 0.46
C ASP A 38 10.78 -0.15 0.44
N VAL A 39 10.62 1.15 0.66
CA VAL A 39 11.74 2.09 0.85
C VAL A 39 12.62 1.67 2.02
N VAL A 40 12.03 1.22 3.13
CA VAL A 40 12.80 0.75 4.30
C VAL A 40 13.64 -0.48 3.94
N LYS A 41 13.10 -1.44 3.18
CA LYS A 41 13.86 -2.62 2.74
C LYS A 41 14.96 -2.26 1.75
N SER A 42 14.65 -1.43 0.76
CA SER A 42 15.60 -0.89 -0.21
C SER A 42 16.83 -0.28 0.47
N ARG A 43 16.62 0.56 1.47
CA ARG A 43 17.71 1.22 2.22
C ARG A 43 18.55 0.25 3.06
N LYS A 44 18.00 -0.89 3.44
CA LYS A 44 18.73 -1.98 4.11
C LYS A 44 19.48 -2.89 3.12
N GLY A 45 19.33 -2.68 1.80
CA GLY A 45 19.94 -3.54 0.78
C GLY A 45 19.36 -4.95 0.73
N VAL A 46 18.14 -5.16 1.25
CA VAL A 46 17.46 -6.46 1.27
C VAL A 46 16.24 -6.45 0.35
N PRO A 47 15.73 -7.62 -0.07
CA PRO A 47 14.55 -7.70 -0.93
C PRO A 47 13.35 -6.93 -0.35
N LYS A 48 12.64 -6.24 -1.25
CA LYS A 48 11.37 -5.54 -0.99
C LYS A 48 10.31 -6.52 -0.51
N PHE A 49 9.35 -6.06 0.29
CA PHE A 49 8.24 -6.91 0.70
C PHE A 49 7.30 -7.16 -0.47
N SER A 50 6.88 -6.09 -1.14
CA SER A 50 5.85 -6.18 -2.18
C SER A 50 6.39 -6.59 -3.55
N GLY A 51 7.66 -6.26 -3.82
CA GLY A 51 8.27 -6.46 -5.15
C GLY A 51 7.67 -5.54 -6.23
N ILE A 52 6.85 -4.56 -5.86
CA ILE A 52 6.20 -3.63 -6.78
C ILE A 52 7.24 -2.76 -7.49
N THR A 53 6.94 -2.47 -8.75
CA THR A 53 7.60 -1.40 -9.50
C THR A 53 6.74 -0.15 -9.41
N PHE A 54 7.08 0.76 -8.49
CA PHE A 54 6.36 2.02 -8.36
C PHE A 54 6.78 2.98 -9.46
N LYS A 55 5.85 3.79 -9.95
CA LYS A 55 6.12 4.94 -10.83
C LYS A 55 5.83 6.24 -10.11
N SER A 56 6.61 7.28 -10.39
CA SER A 56 6.30 8.64 -9.94
C SER A 56 5.07 9.15 -10.69
N TYR A 57 4.04 9.60 -9.97
CA TYR A 57 2.77 10.03 -10.57
C TYR A 57 2.16 11.22 -9.82
N TYR A 58 1.03 11.75 -10.31
CA TYR A 58 0.45 13.04 -9.89
C TYR A 58 0.37 13.27 -8.38
N TYR A 59 0.09 12.21 -7.61
CA TYR A 59 -0.05 12.28 -6.15
C TYR A 59 0.95 11.35 -5.44
N GLY A 60 2.11 11.14 -6.06
CA GLY A 60 3.20 10.31 -5.58
C GLY A 60 3.26 8.92 -6.22
N PRO A 61 3.92 7.95 -5.56
CA PRO A 61 4.10 6.60 -6.09
C PRO A 61 2.76 5.94 -6.41
N TYR A 62 2.72 5.24 -7.54
CA TYR A 62 1.59 4.48 -8.05
C TYR A 62 2.05 3.18 -8.72
N SER A 63 1.20 2.15 -8.74
CA SER A 63 1.38 0.94 -9.55
C SER A 63 0.02 0.30 -9.83
N ASP A 64 -0.19 -0.17 -11.06
CA ASP A 64 -1.39 -0.91 -11.48
C ASP A 64 -1.55 -2.22 -10.69
N GLU A 65 -0.43 -2.81 -10.24
CA GLU A 65 -0.42 -4.02 -9.40
C GLU A 65 -1.19 -3.82 -8.08
N ILE A 66 -1.25 -2.59 -7.57
CA ILE A 66 -2.02 -2.26 -6.35
C ILE A 66 -3.52 -2.27 -6.65
N GLU A 67 -3.94 -1.74 -7.80
CA GLU A 67 -5.35 -1.75 -8.21
C GLU A 67 -5.82 -3.19 -8.46
N GLU A 68 -5.00 -3.99 -9.14
CA GLU A 68 -5.26 -5.42 -9.33
C GLU A 68 -5.40 -6.17 -8.00
N SER A 69 -4.52 -5.87 -7.05
CA SER A 69 -4.53 -6.50 -5.72
C SER A 69 -5.75 -6.10 -4.88
N ILE A 70 -6.19 -4.84 -4.96
CA ILE A 70 -7.42 -4.37 -4.31
C ILE A 70 -8.65 -5.00 -4.97
N SER A 71 -8.66 -5.08 -6.30
CA SER A 71 -9.73 -5.74 -7.06
C SER A 71 -9.86 -7.22 -6.68
N LEU A 72 -8.73 -7.93 -6.58
CA LEU A 72 -8.68 -9.32 -6.11
C LEU A 72 -9.29 -9.46 -4.72
N LEU A 73 -8.82 -8.67 -3.74
CA LEU A 73 -9.34 -8.70 -2.37
C LEU A 73 -10.85 -8.44 -2.32
N SER A 74 -11.34 -7.49 -3.11
CA SER A 74 -12.76 -7.14 -3.19
C SER A 74 -13.58 -8.29 -3.79
N SER A 75 -13.11 -8.87 -4.91
CA SER A 75 -13.78 -9.97 -5.60
C SER A 75 -13.92 -11.23 -4.74
N LEU A 76 -12.98 -11.46 -3.82
CA LEU A 76 -12.96 -12.58 -2.88
C LEU A 76 -13.63 -12.24 -1.52
N GLY A 77 -14.17 -11.02 -1.38
CA GLY A 77 -14.90 -10.57 -0.20
C GLY A 77 -14.03 -10.25 1.03
N TYR A 78 -12.71 -10.13 0.88
CA TYR A 78 -11.80 -9.74 1.98
C TYR A 78 -11.93 -8.26 2.35
N VAL A 79 -12.27 -7.41 1.38
CA VAL A 79 -12.48 -5.98 1.58
C VAL A 79 -13.77 -5.51 0.93
N THR A 80 -14.32 -4.42 1.45
CA THR A 80 -15.42 -3.69 0.84
C THR A 80 -14.90 -2.34 0.33
N ILE A 81 -15.17 -2.02 -0.94
CA ILE A 81 -14.84 -0.72 -1.52
C ILE A 81 -16.08 0.17 -1.52
N LYS A 82 -16.03 1.28 -0.79
CA LYS A 82 -17.08 2.29 -0.77
C LYS A 82 -16.64 3.49 -1.60
N LYS A 83 -17.54 3.99 -2.44
CA LYS A 83 -17.34 5.23 -3.19
C LYS A 83 -18.01 6.36 -2.41
N ASP A 84 -17.22 7.31 -1.95
CA ASP A 84 -17.71 8.55 -1.36
C ASP A 84 -17.61 9.68 -2.39
N ILE A 85 -18.54 10.61 -2.34
CA ILE A 85 -18.51 11.84 -3.13
C ILE A 85 -18.17 12.96 -2.16
N GLY A 86 -16.99 13.56 -2.33
CA GLY A 86 -16.61 14.73 -1.55
C GLY A 86 -17.44 15.96 -1.92
N PHE A 87 -17.42 16.96 -1.04
CA PHE A 87 -18.17 18.21 -1.22
C PHE A 87 -17.91 18.94 -2.55
N SER A 88 -16.74 18.73 -3.16
CA SER A 88 -16.36 19.30 -4.45
C SER A 88 -16.78 18.46 -5.67
N GLY A 89 -17.59 17.41 -5.49
CA GLY A 89 -18.00 16.47 -6.54
C GLY A 89 -16.96 15.40 -6.89
N ASN A 90 -15.78 15.43 -6.26
CA ASN A 90 -14.73 14.43 -6.48
C ASN A 90 -15.11 13.10 -5.82
N SER A 91 -14.98 11.99 -6.55
CA SER A 91 -15.17 10.66 -6.00
C SER A 91 -13.91 10.14 -5.33
N TYR A 92 -14.02 9.65 -4.10
CA TYR A 92 -12.94 9.00 -3.37
C TYR A 92 -13.34 7.56 -3.04
N TYR A 93 -12.36 6.65 -3.08
CA TYR A 93 -12.56 5.25 -2.72
C TYR A 93 -12.01 4.98 -1.33
N GLN A 94 -12.87 4.47 -0.48
CA GLN A 94 -12.53 3.96 0.84
C GLN A 94 -12.54 2.44 0.80
N ILE A 95 -11.58 1.83 1.48
CA ILE A 95 -11.40 0.38 1.54
C ILE A 95 -11.54 -0.02 3.00
N GLN A 96 -12.50 -0.89 3.28
CA GLN A 96 -12.79 -1.42 4.60
C GLN A 96 -12.44 -2.90 4.63
N LEU A 97 -11.80 -3.35 5.71
CA LEU A 97 -11.48 -4.77 5.89
C LEU A 97 -12.72 -5.53 6.38
N ASN A 98 -13.06 -6.64 5.71
CA ASN A 98 -14.12 -7.54 6.16
C ASN A 98 -13.55 -8.72 6.96
N ARG A 99 -12.47 -9.32 6.44
CA ARG A 99 -11.76 -10.45 7.05
C ARG A 99 -10.32 -10.49 6.54
N LEU A 100 -9.44 -11.12 7.31
CA LEU A 100 -8.05 -11.32 6.90
C LEU A 100 -7.96 -12.30 5.73
N ALA A 101 -7.13 -11.95 4.75
CA ALA A 101 -6.64 -12.86 3.73
C ALA A 101 -5.36 -13.51 4.23
N ASP A 102 -5.25 -14.82 4.00
CA ASP A 102 -3.99 -15.57 4.13
C ASP A 102 -3.83 -16.37 2.85
N PHE A 103 -2.91 -15.92 2.00
CA PHE A 103 -2.58 -16.58 0.75
C PHE A 103 -1.30 -17.42 0.88
N GLY A 104 -0.70 -17.50 2.09
CA GLY A 104 0.52 -18.23 2.35
C GLY A 104 1.77 -17.60 1.74
N HIS A 105 1.73 -16.33 1.31
CA HIS A 105 2.87 -15.66 0.70
C HIS A 105 3.71 -14.87 1.70
N LEU A 106 3.19 -14.53 2.88
CA LEU A 106 3.94 -13.87 3.95
C LEU A 106 4.27 -14.83 5.09
N THR A 107 5.55 -14.90 5.45
CA THR A 107 5.99 -15.58 6.67
C THR A 107 5.61 -14.79 7.93
N ASP A 108 5.52 -15.47 9.07
CA ASP A 108 5.23 -14.78 10.35
C ASP A 108 6.27 -13.71 10.69
N ARG A 109 7.54 -13.96 10.35
CA ARG A 109 8.62 -12.98 10.50
C ARG A 109 8.38 -11.73 9.67
N GLU A 110 7.94 -11.89 8.43
CA GLU A 110 7.58 -10.75 7.57
C GLU A 110 6.38 -9.99 8.12
N LYS A 111 5.34 -10.71 8.60
CA LYS A 111 4.15 -10.09 9.21
C LYS A 111 4.54 -9.22 10.42
N ILE A 112 5.45 -9.71 11.27
CA ILE A 112 5.99 -8.96 12.42
C ILE A 112 6.78 -7.73 11.95
N GLU A 113 7.72 -7.90 11.02
CA GLU A 113 8.55 -6.79 10.55
C GLU A 113 7.73 -5.69 9.84
N ILE A 114 6.72 -6.07 9.05
CA ILE A 114 5.77 -5.12 8.44
C ILE A 114 5.08 -4.31 9.54
N LYS A 115 4.58 -4.99 10.58
CA LYS A 115 3.93 -4.32 11.71
C LYS A 115 4.86 -3.33 12.41
N GLU A 116 6.11 -3.72 12.68
CA GLU A 116 7.09 -2.84 13.32
C GLU A 116 7.40 -1.59 12.47
N ILE A 117 7.57 -1.75 11.16
CA ILE A 117 7.87 -0.64 10.24
C ILE A 117 6.68 0.32 10.12
N VAL A 118 5.45 -0.22 10.09
CA VAL A 118 4.24 0.55 9.77
C VAL A 118 3.59 1.15 11.01
N SER A 119 3.76 0.57 12.20
CA SER A 119 3.21 1.07 13.47
C SER A 119 3.50 2.56 13.76
N PRO A 120 4.71 3.11 13.55
CA PRO A 120 4.95 4.55 13.73
C PRO A 120 4.32 5.45 12.63
N LEU A 121 3.82 4.85 11.55
CA LEU A 121 3.26 5.55 10.38
C LEU A 121 1.73 5.54 10.37
N ILE A 122 1.06 4.55 10.97
CA ILE A 122 -0.40 4.40 10.84
C ILE A 122 -1.21 5.58 11.38
N ASN A 123 -0.76 6.21 12.46
CA ASN A 123 -1.45 7.34 13.10
C ASN A 123 -1.13 8.68 12.44
N ARG A 124 -0.23 8.69 11.45
CA ARG A 124 0.06 9.89 10.66
C ARG A 124 -1.15 10.23 9.79
N SER A 125 -1.41 11.52 9.66
CA SER A 125 -2.34 12.05 8.67
C SER A 125 -1.86 11.72 7.25
N LEU A 126 -2.79 11.75 6.29
CA LEU A 126 -2.43 11.54 4.88
C LEU A 126 -1.40 12.57 4.40
N ASN A 127 -1.51 13.83 4.84
CA ASN A 127 -0.57 14.90 4.49
C ASN A 127 0.84 14.63 5.03
N GLU A 128 0.96 14.15 6.26
CA GLU A 128 2.26 13.73 6.80
C GLU A 128 2.89 12.59 6.00
N LEU A 129 2.09 11.57 5.63
CA LEU A 129 2.57 10.46 4.81
C LEU A 129 3.01 10.91 3.41
N LEU A 130 2.30 11.88 2.82
CA LEU A 130 2.70 12.51 1.55
C LEU A 130 4.03 13.25 1.70
N ASN A 131 4.19 14.06 2.74
CA ASN A 131 5.43 14.78 3.01
C ASN A 131 6.61 13.83 3.21
N ILE A 132 6.43 12.75 3.98
CA ILE A 132 7.46 11.72 4.16
C ILE A 132 7.79 11.09 2.79
N THR A 133 6.78 10.70 2.02
CA THR A 133 6.95 10.10 0.69
C THR A 133 7.76 11.00 -0.24
N TYR A 134 7.38 12.27 -0.36
CA TYR A 134 8.09 13.24 -1.21
C TYR A 134 9.47 13.63 -0.69
N SER A 135 9.73 13.43 0.62
CA SER A 135 11.05 13.65 1.19
C SER A 135 12.04 12.52 0.87
N THR A 136 11.57 11.34 0.46
CA THR A 136 12.42 10.18 0.17
C THR A 136 13.40 10.46 -0.98
N LYS A 137 14.67 10.05 -0.82
CA LYS A 137 15.69 10.19 -1.87
C LYS A 137 15.27 9.47 -3.16
N GLU A 138 14.57 8.36 -3.00
CA GLU A 138 14.09 7.49 -4.07
C GLU A 138 13.04 8.21 -4.93
N PHE A 139 12.10 8.91 -4.30
CA PHE A 139 11.11 9.70 -5.03
C PHE A 139 11.73 10.96 -5.66
N LYS A 140 12.55 11.71 -4.91
CA LYS A 140 13.14 12.98 -5.37
C LYS A 140 14.01 12.85 -6.62
N LYS A 141 14.70 11.72 -6.79
CA LYS A 141 15.56 11.45 -7.96
C LYS A 141 14.79 10.97 -9.20
N THR A 142 13.48 10.77 -9.09
CA THR A 142 12.67 10.12 -10.12
C THR A 142 11.78 11.14 -10.82
N SER A 143 11.95 11.28 -12.14
CA SER A 143 11.10 12.12 -12.97
C SER A 143 9.66 11.62 -13.02
N PHE A 144 8.71 12.51 -13.31
CA PHE A 144 7.30 12.14 -13.46
C PHE A 144 7.12 11.04 -14.54
N GLY A 145 6.32 10.02 -14.24
CA GLY A 145 6.07 8.87 -15.11
C GLY A 145 7.11 7.76 -15.00
N GLU A 146 8.31 8.06 -14.50
CA GLU A 146 9.41 7.10 -14.43
C GLU A 146 9.29 6.14 -13.25
N ALA A 147 9.90 4.97 -13.40
CA ALA A 147 10.00 3.98 -12.34
C ALA A 147 10.88 4.49 -11.20
N ILE A 148 10.36 4.41 -9.98
CA ILE A 148 11.09 4.74 -8.75
C ILE A 148 12.04 3.60 -8.44
N SER A 149 13.34 3.89 -8.47
CA SER A 149 14.38 2.94 -8.12
C SER A 149 14.43 2.71 -6.60
N LEU A 150 13.82 1.58 -6.19
CA LEU A 150 13.83 0.98 -4.85
C LEU A 150 14.63 -0.33 -4.86
#